data_AF-X1U258-F1
#
_entry.id   AF-X1U258-F1
#
_cell.length_a   1.000
_cell.length_b   1.000
_cell.length_c   1.000
_cell.angle_alpha   90.00
_cell.angle_beta   90.00
_cell.angle_gamma   90.00
#
_symmetry.space_group_name_H-M   'P 1'
#
loop_
_entity.id
_entity.type
_entity.pdbx_description
1 polymer ?
#
loop_
_entity_poly.entity_id
_entity_poly.type
_entity_poly.pdbx_seq_one_letter_code
_entity_poly.pdbx_strand_id
1 'polypeptide(L)' 'MFHHSIPAEDLDRISKDYGWWAAKRAESVCPHMDVACVEREAKRLYEVTKYRR' A
#
# COMPACT_ATOMS: atom_id res chain seq x y z
N MET A 1 -0.51 -4.11 -20.33
CA MET A 1 0.02 -3.58 -19.06
C MET A 1 -1.05 -3.83 -18.02
N PHE A 2 -0.88 -4.84 -17.16
CA PHE A 2 -1.86 -5.14 -16.13
C PHE A 2 -1.75 -4.04 -15.07
N HIS A 3 -2.76 -3.17 -15.01
CA HIS A 3 -2.89 -2.26 -13.89
C HIS A 3 -3.13 -3.14 -12.67
N HIS A 4 -2.12 -3.38 -11.82
CA HIS A 4 -2.26 -4.04 -10.51
C HIS A 4 -2.86 -3.06 -9.49
N SER A 5 -3.84 -2.28 -9.93
CA SER A 5 -4.36 -1.17 -9.17
C SER A 5 -5.51 -1.63 -8.29
N ILE A 6 -5.51 -1.17 -7.06
CA ILE A 6 -6.70 -1.24 -6.21
C ILE A 6 -7.60 -0.03 -6.52
N PRO A 7 -8.88 -0.03 -6.08
CA PRO A 7 -9.72 1.15 -6.19
C PRO A 7 -9.03 2.40 -5.61
N ALA A 8 -9.20 3.53 -6.29
CA ALA A 8 -8.54 4.78 -5.90
C ALA A 8 -8.94 5.27 -4.50
N GLU A 9 -10.17 4.98 -4.08
CA GLU A 9 -10.68 5.28 -2.74
C GLU A 9 -9.96 4.48 -1.64
N ASP A 10 -9.69 3.20 -1.88
CA ASP A 10 -8.94 2.35 -0.96
C ASP A 10 -7.47 2.76 -0.90
N LEU A 11 -6.88 3.09 -2.05
CA LEU A 11 -5.51 3.59 -2.12
C LEU A 11 -5.37 4.91 -1.35
N ASP A 12 -6.33 5.82 -1.49
CA ASP A 12 -6.37 7.08 -0.75
C ASP A 12 -6.49 6.83 0.76
N ARG A 13 -7.38 5.93 1.19
CA ARG A 13 -7.50 5.52 2.60
C ARG A 13 -6.18 5.00 3.16
N ILE A 14 -5.57 4.02 2.50
CA ILE A 14 -4.30 3.41 2.94
C ILE A 14 -3.17 4.45 2.94
N SER A 15 -3.16 5.37 1.97
CA SER A 15 -2.16 6.42 1.89
C SER A 15 -2.25 7.45 3.02
N LYS A 16 -3.45 7.71 3.55
CA LYS A 16 -3.66 8.59 4.71
C LYS A 16 -3.13 7.96 5.99
N ASP A 17 -3.25 6.65 6.14
CA ASP A 17 -2.82 5.93 7.34
C ASP A 17 -1.31 5.64 7.37
N TYR A 18 -0.75 5.18 6.25
CA TYR A 18 0.63 4.67 6.18
C TYR A 18 1.56 5.54 5.31
N GLY A 19 1.02 6.55 4.65
CA GLY A 19 1.73 7.44 3.74
C GLY A 19 1.64 7.01 2.27
N TRP A 20 1.62 8.01 1.39
CA TRP A 20 1.54 7.82 -0.07
C TRP A 20 2.61 6.88 -0.63
N TRP A 21 3.84 7.01 -0.15
CA TRP A 21 4.95 6.15 -0.59
C TRP A 21 4.70 4.67 -0.24
N ALA A 22 4.26 4.37 0.98
CA ALA A 22 4.00 3.00 1.42
C ALA A 22 2.84 2.38 0.65
N ALA A 23 1.74 3.14 0.46
CA ALA A 23 0.57 2.70 -0.29
C ALA A 23 0.89 2.39 -1.76
N LYS A 24 1.58 3.30 -2.48
CA LYS A 24 1.97 3.07 -3.89
C LYS A 24 2.96 1.94 -4.06
N ARG A 25 3.87 1.75 -3.09
CA ARG A 25 4.83 0.65 -3.10
C ARG A 25 4.15 -0.69 -2.82
N ALA A 26 3.16 -0.73 -1.93
CA ALA A 26 2.36 -1.91 -1.66
C ALA A 26 1.48 -2.30 -2.85
N GLU A 27 0.85 -1.33 -3.51
CA GLU A 27 0.05 -1.53 -4.72
C GLU A 27 0.85 -2.20 -5.85
N SER A 28 2.12 -1.85 -6.03
CA SER A 28 2.95 -2.43 -7.09
C SER A 28 3.46 -3.85 -6.83
N VAL A 29 3.33 -4.32 -5.58
CA VAL A 29 3.81 -5.66 -5.15
C VAL A 29 2.65 -6.63 -4.99
N CYS A 30 1.48 -6.13 -4.56
CA CYS A 30 0.33 -6.96 -4.30
C CYS A 30 -0.40 -7.41 -5.58
N PRO A 31 -1.11 -8.55 -5.53
CA PRO A 31 -1.99 -8.99 -6.61
C PRO A 31 -3.07 -7.95 -6.93
N HIS A 32 -3.59 -7.99 -8.15
CA HIS A 32 -4.62 -7.06 -8.61
C HIS A 32 -5.88 -7.14 -7.72
N MET A 33 -6.45 -5.98 -7.37
CA MET A 33 -7.67 -5.84 -6.55
C MET A 33 -7.59 -6.40 -5.13
N ASP A 34 -6.42 -6.82 -4.63
CA ASP A 34 -6.27 -7.29 -3.25
C ASP A 34 -5.91 -6.13 -2.32
N VAL A 35 -6.94 -5.39 -1.91
CA VAL A 35 -6.83 -4.25 -0.97
C VAL A 35 -6.24 -4.69 0.37
N ALA A 36 -6.59 -5.89 0.85
CA ALA A 36 -6.12 -6.40 2.13
C ALA A 36 -4.63 -6.75 2.11
N CYS A 37 -4.11 -7.21 0.97
CA CYS A 37 -2.67 -7.33 0.75
C CYS A 37 -2.00 -5.95 0.78
N VAL A 38 -2.54 -4.98 0.03
CA VAL A 38 -1.95 -3.64 -0.06
C VAL A 38 -1.89 -2.98 1.31
N GLU A 39 -2.95 -3.09 2.11
CA GLU A 39 -2.99 -2.52 3.46
C GLU A 39 -1.98 -3.18 4.40
N ARG A 40 -1.84 -4.51 4.36
CA ARG A 40 -0.83 -5.24 5.16
C ARG A 40 0.59 -4.87 4.77
N GLU A 41 0.88 -4.79 3.48
CA GLU A 41 2.23 -4.47 3.02
C GLU A 41 2.57 -2.99 3.23
N ALA A 42 1.60 -2.09 3.07
CA ALA A 42 1.76 -0.67 3.40
C ALA A 42 2.06 -0.48 4.89
N LYS A 43 1.34 -1.18 5.78
CA LYS A 43 1.62 -1.20 7.22
C LYS A 43 3.03 -1.70 7.51
N ARG A 44 3.44 -2.83 6.92
CA ARG A 44 4.78 -3.39 7.09
C ARG A 44 5.86 -2.40 6.65
N LEU A 45 5.69 -1.74 5.49
CA LEU A 45 6.63 -0.75 4.97
C LEU A 45 6.73 0.48 5.88
N TYR A 46 5.59 0.95 6.39
CA TYR A 46 5.53 2.05 7.35
C TYR A 46 6.26 1.70 8.65
N GLU A 47 5.98 0.55 9.24
CA GLU A 47 6.64 0.07 10.45
C GLU A 47 8.15 -0.08 10.26
N VAL A 48 8.59 -0.70 9.15
CA VAL A 48 10.02 -0.82 8.83
C VAL A 48 10.67 0.55 8.73
N THR A 49 10.03 1.51 8.06
CA THR A 49 10.58 2.86 7.89
C THR A 49 10.62 3.65 9.19
N LYS A 50 9.63 3.45 10.07
CA LYS A 50 9.49 4.17 11.33
C LYS A 50 10.38 3.60 12.44
N TYR A 51 10.52 2.29 12.53
CA TYR A 51 11.22 1.62 13.63
C TYR A 51 12.66 1.18 13.30
N ARG A 52 13.06 1.14 12.02
CA ARG A 52 14.46 0.84 11.64
C ARG A 52 15.30 2.08 11.34
N ARG A 53 14.78 3.28 11.53
CA ARG A 53 15.52 4.54 11.41
C ARG A 53 15.82 5.09 12.80
#